data_AF-A0A3N8QA65-F1
#
_entry.id   AF-A0A3N8QA65-F1
#
_cell.length_a   1.000
_cell.length_b   1.000
_cell.length_c   1.000
_cell.angle_alpha   90.00
_cell.angle_beta   90.00
_cell.angle_gamma   90.00
#
_symmetry.space_group_name_H-M   'P 1'
#
loop_
_entity.id
_entity.type
_entity.pdbx_description
1 polymer ?
#
loop_
_entity_poly.entity_id
_entity_poly.type
_entity_poly.pdbx_seq_one_letter_code
_entity_poly.pdbx_strand_id
1 'polypeptide(L)'
;MATDKRRITLAVDTSTADLLSWLADATELTESGIVNRLLSSHIEELWELRTWLEQLPRDSKEWALGTNLLASYGPDDLVKGIKRIAPGYETIGDRFERSLSEAGVSK
;
A
#
# COMPACT_ATOMS: atom_id res chain seq x y z
N MET A 1 0.56 0.41 -25.50
CA MET A 1 -0.51 -0.53 -25.14
C MET A 1 -1.57 0.25 -24.38
N ALA A 2 -2.85 0.15 -24.76
CA ALA A 2 -3.92 0.74 -23.97
C ALA A 2 -4.00 -0.03 -22.63
N THR A 3 -3.71 0.65 -21.53
CA THR A 3 -3.97 0.10 -20.19
C THR A 3 -5.47 0.06 -19.99
N ASP A 4 -6.03 -1.12 -19.76
CA ASP A 4 -7.44 -1.27 -19.37
C ASP A 4 -7.67 -0.50 -18.06
N LYS A 5 -8.41 0.62 -18.14
CA LYS A 5 -8.74 1.44 -16.97
C LYS A 5 -10.05 0.93 -16.37
N ARG A 6 -9.98 0.42 -15.15
CA ARG A 6 -11.16 0.11 -14.35
C ARG A 6 -11.62 1.36 -13.60
N ARG A 7 -12.91 1.70 -13.70
CA ARG A 7 -13.52 2.78 -12.90
C ARG A 7 -14.00 2.25 -11.55
N ILE A 8 -13.68 2.97 -10.50
CA ILE A 8 -14.14 2.71 -9.13
C ILE A 8 -14.89 3.97 -8.66
N THR A 9 -16.08 3.79 -8.10
CA THR A 9 -16.85 4.86 -7.47
C THR A 9 -16.61 4.80 -5.96
N LEU A 10 -16.24 5.93 -5.36
CA LEU A 10 -15.99 6.05 -3.93
C LEU A 10 -17.08 6.93 -3.31
N ALA A 11 -17.61 6.50 -2.17
CA ALA A 11 -18.42 7.33 -1.30
C ALA A 11 -17.53 7.85 -0.16
N VAL A 12 -17.57 9.15 0.09
CA VAL A 12 -16.84 9.81 1.18
C VAL A 12 -17.82 10.65 1.98
N ASP A 13 -17.51 10.91 3.25
CA ASP A 13 -18.31 11.83 4.06
C ASP A 13 -18.17 13.29 3.57
N THR A 14 -19.09 14.15 4.00
CA THR A 14 -19.13 15.56 3.61
C THR A 14 -17.82 16.28 3.94
N SER A 15 -17.25 16.05 5.12
CA SER A 15 -15.97 16.68 5.51
C SER A 15 -14.81 16.32 4.57
N THR A 16 -14.75 15.07 4.13
CA THR A 16 -13.73 14.60 3.20
C THR A 16 -13.95 15.16 1.81
N ALA A 17 -15.20 15.23 1.35
CA ALA A 17 -15.55 15.86 0.08
C ALA A 17 -15.16 17.35 0.05
N ASP A 18 -15.49 18.09 1.11
CA ASP A 18 -15.15 19.51 1.25
C ASP A 18 -13.63 19.72 1.23
N LEU A 19 -12.86 18.87 1.93
CA LEU A 19 -11.40 18.91 1.89
C LEU A 19 -10.84 18.63 0.50
N LEU A 20 -11.34 17.61 -0.19
CA LEU A 20 -10.89 17.26 -1.54
C LEU A 20 -11.19 18.37 -2.55
N SER A 21 -12.37 18.98 -2.46
CA SER A 21 -12.78 20.10 -3.30
C SER A 21 -11.88 21.32 -3.07
N TRP A 22 -11.61 21.66 -1.79
CA TRP A 22 -10.71 22.77 -1.46
C TRP A 22 -9.28 22.53 -1.96
N LEU A 23 -8.74 21.31 -1.80
CA LEU A 23 -7.41 20.96 -2.30
C LEU A 23 -7.35 20.97 -3.83
N ALA A 24 -8.40 20.55 -4.51
CA ALA A 24 -8.49 20.59 -5.96
C ALA A 24 -8.34 22.03 -6.48
N ASP A 25 -9.10 22.96 -5.90
CA ASP A 25 -9.03 24.38 -6.22
C ASP A 25 -7.65 24.98 -5.90
N ALA A 26 -7.08 24.66 -4.74
CA ALA A 26 -5.81 25.21 -4.29
C ALA A 26 -4.58 24.69 -5.07
N THR A 27 -4.66 23.48 -5.65
CA THR A 27 -3.53 22.81 -6.31
C THR A 27 -3.68 22.68 -7.82
N GLU A 28 -4.79 23.16 -8.39
CA GLU A 28 -5.15 22.99 -9.80
C GLU A 28 -5.21 21.51 -10.24
N LEU A 29 -5.44 20.60 -9.28
CA LEU A 29 -5.64 19.17 -9.53
C LEU A 29 -7.13 18.84 -9.51
N THR A 30 -7.52 17.76 -10.18
CA THR A 30 -8.86 17.20 -9.96
C THR A 30 -8.91 16.43 -8.64
N GLU A 31 -10.07 16.36 -7.99
CA GLU A 31 -10.29 15.52 -6.81
C GLU A 31 -9.84 14.07 -7.06
N SER A 32 -10.18 13.53 -8.22
CA SER A 32 -9.74 12.20 -8.67
C SER A 32 -8.22 12.10 -8.84
N GLY A 33 -7.55 13.18 -9.26
CA GLY A 33 -6.10 13.25 -9.36
C GLY A 33 -5.44 13.21 -7.99
N ILE A 34 -6.02 13.88 -6.99
CA ILE A 34 -5.56 13.84 -5.60
C ILE A 34 -5.72 12.42 -5.04
N VAL A 35 -6.91 11.82 -5.16
CA VAL A 35 -7.16 10.45 -4.70
C VAL A 35 -6.22 9.44 -5.37
N ASN A 36 -6.00 9.56 -6.68
CA ASN A 36 -5.07 8.68 -7.38
C ASN A 36 -3.63 8.84 -6.91
N ARG A 37 -3.19 10.06 -6.57
CA ARG A 37 -1.84 10.30 -6.02
C ARG A 37 -1.69 9.68 -4.63
N LEU A 38 -2.68 9.86 -3.75
CA LEU A 38 -2.70 9.22 -2.43
C LEU A 38 -2.71 7.69 -2.54
N LEU A 39 -3.50 7.13 -3.45
CA LEU A 39 -3.47 5.68 -3.67
C LEU A 39 -2.12 5.21 -4.21
N SER A 40 -1.52 5.98 -5.13
CA SER A 40 -0.24 5.63 -5.73
C SER A 40 0.92 5.73 -4.74
N SER A 41 0.88 6.64 -3.76
CA SER A 41 1.91 6.75 -2.73
C SER A 41 1.93 5.58 -1.75
N HIS A 42 0.89 4.75 -1.74
CA HIS A 42 0.77 3.61 -0.85
C HIS A 42 0.70 2.26 -1.59
N ILE A 43 0.93 2.26 -2.90
CA ILE A 43 0.75 1.05 -3.70
C ILE A 43 1.80 -0.01 -3.34
N GLU A 44 3.01 0.42 -2.97
CA GLU A 44 4.11 -0.47 -2.59
C GLU A 44 3.77 -1.25 -1.32
N GLU A 45 3.23 -0.58 -0.31
CA GLU A 45 2.79 -1.19 0.95
C GLU A 45 1.65 -2.20 0.73
N LEU A 46 0.72 -1.89 -0.18
CA LEU A 46 -0.35 -2.81 -0.57
C LEU A 46 0.21 -4.04 -1.30
N TRP A 47 1.25 -3.87 -2.13
CA TRP A 47 1.95 -4.97 -2.76
C TRP A 47 2.68 -5.85 -1.75
N GLU A 48 3.37 -5.26 -0.77
CA GLU A 48 4.03 -6.03 0.29
C GLU A 48 3.02 -6.84 1.11
N LEU A 49 1.89 -6.24 1.49
CA LEU A 49 0.82 -6.97 2.18
C LEU A 49 0.31 -8.15 1.36
N ARG A 50 0.06 -7.94 0.06
CA ARG A 50 -0.33 -9.02 -0.85
C ARG A 50 0.73 -10.12 -0.91
N THR A 51 1.98 -9.75 -1.16
CA THR A 51 3.11 -10.69 -1.29
C THR A 51 3.32 -11.50 -0.03
N TRP A 52 3.16 -10.89 1.15
CA TRP A 52 3.23 -11.61 2.41
C TRP A 52 2.04 -12.58 2.59
N LEU A 53 0.81 -12.11 2.36
CA LEU A 53 -0.38 -12.96 2.48
C LEU A 53 -0.30 -14.19 1.55
N GLU A 54 0.15 -14.03 0.31
CA GLU A 54 0.28 -15.13 -0.66
C GLU A 54 1.21 -16.26 -0.22
N GLN A 55 2.08 -16.02 0.75
CA GLN A 55 2.99 -17.04 1.32
C GLN A 55 2.37 -17.82 2.48
N LEU A 56 1.19 -17.41 2.96
CA LEU A 56 0.56 -17.97 4.15
C LEU A 56 -0.61 -18.91 3.78
N PRO A 57 -0.84 -19.98 4.56
CA PRO A 57 -2.09 -20.74 4.50
C PRO A 57 -3.28 -19.84 4.85
N ARG A 58 -4.37 -19.92 4.09
CA ARG A 58 -5.56 -19.04 4.26
C ARG A 58 -6.30 -19.24 5.59
N ASP A 59 -6.12 -20.38 6.23
CA ASP A 59 -6.69 -20.76 7.52
C ASP A 59 -5.75 -20.44 8.70
N SER A 60 -4.56 -19.92 8.42
CA SER A 60 -3.59 -19.55 9.46
C SER A 60 -4.04 -18.32 10.26
N LYS A 61 -3.57 -18.23 11.50
CA LYS A 61 -3.79 -17.06 12.36
C LYS A 61 -3.15 -15.80 11.76
N GLU A 62 -1.98 -15.96 11.16
CA GLU A 62 -1.21 -14.91 10.50
C GLU A 62 -1.98 -14.33 9.32
N TRP A 63 -2.62 -15.18 8.50
CA TRP A 63 -3.50 -14.73 7.43
C TRP A 63 -4.66 -13.88 7.98
N ALA A 64 -5.34 -14.36 9.02
CA ALA A 64 -6.44 -13.63 9.63
C ALA A 64 -6.00 -12.27 10.22
N LEU A 65 -4.83 -12.23 10.88
CA LEU A 65 -4.24 -10.98 11.38
C LEU A 65 -3.86 -10.05 10.22
N GLY A 66 -3.25 -10.58 9.18
CA GLY A 66 -2.81 -9.81 8.01
C GLY A 66 -3.95 -9.15 7.26
N THR A 67 -5.08 -9.86 7.06
CA THR A 67 -6.26 -9.26 6.41
C THR A 67 -6.88 -8.10 7.20
N ASN A 68 -6.62 -8.04 8.52
CA ASN A 68 -7.13 -6.97 9.39
C ASN A 68 -6.19 -5.76 9.47
N LEU A 69 -4.94 -5.86 8.97
CA LEU A 69 -3.97 -4.75 9.06
C LEU A 69 -4.46 -3.50 8.33
N LEU A 70 -5.00 -3.68 7.12
CA LEU A 70 -5.49 -2.56 6.30
C LEU A 70 -6.64 -1.81 6.98
N ALA A 71 -7.54 -2.54 7.66
CA ALA A 71 -8.66 -1.94 8.38
C ALA A 71 -8.25 -1.28 9.71
N SER A 72 -7.18 -1.76 10.35
CA SER A 72 -6.82 -1.36 11.71
C SER A 72 -5.76 -0.26 11.79
N TYR A 73 -4.81 -0.23 10.85
CA TYR A 73 -3.64 0.66 10.89
C TYR A 73 -3.53 1.61 9.69
N GLY A 74 -4.28 1.33 8.62
CA GLY A 74 -4.14 2.07 7.35
C GLY A 74 -2.86 1.70 6.58
N PRO A 75 -2.67 2.28 5.38
CA PRO A 75 -1.59 1.91 4.46
C PRO A 75 -0.18 2.22 4.97
N ASP A 76 0.04 3.36 5.61
CA ASP A 76 1.36 3.84 6.07
C ASP A 76 2.08 2.89 7.02
N ASP A 77 1.31 2.15 7.80
CA ASP A 77 1.82 1.27 8.85
C ASP A 77 1.71 -0.21 8.49
N LEU A 78 1.35 -0.57 7.24
CA LEU A 78 1.20 -1.96 6.82
C LEU A 78 2.48 -2.77 7.01
N VAL A 79 3.62 -2.29 6.52
CA VAL A 79 4.90 -3.00 6.65
C VAL A 79 5.30 -3.17 8.12
N LYS A 80 5.06 -2.15 8.95
CA LYS A 80 5.30 -2.26 10.40
C LYS A 80 4.37 -3.30 11.04
N GLY A 81 3.11 -3.34 10.64
CA GLY A 81 2.13 -4.34 11.05
C GLY A 81 2.56 -5.76 10.68
N ILE A 82 3.02 -5.95 9.44
CA ILE A 82 3.57 -7.23 8.97
C ILE A 82 4.76 -7.64 9.84
N LYS A 83 5.75 -6.75 10.03
CA LYS A 83 6.94 -7.04 10.84
C LYS A 83 6.61 -7.30 12.33
N ARG A 84 5.49 -6.79 12.86
CA ARG A 84 5.02 -7.16 14.21
C ARG A 84 4.48 -8.59 14.27
N ILE A 85 3.82 -9.06 13.21
CA ILE A 85 3.29 -10.42 13.14
C ILE A 85 4.39 -11.42 12.77
N ALA A 86 5.26 -11.04 11.84
CA ALA A 86 6.38 -11.82 11.32
C ALA A 86 7.68 -10.99 11.39
N PRO A 87 8.40 -11.01 12.53
CA PRO A 87 9.61 -10.20 12.73
C PRO A 87 10.74 -10.46 11.74
N GLY A 88 10.80 -11.65 11.16
CA GLY A 88 11.76 -12.03 10.12
C GLY A 88 11.33 -11.67 8.70
N TYR A 89 10.20 -10.98 8.51
CA TYR A 89 9.74 -10.60 7.18
C TYR A 89 10.66 -9.53 6.57
N GLU A 90 11.16 -9.85 5.39
CA GLU A 90 11.92 -8.92 4.55
C GLU A 90 11.00 -8.39 3.44
N THR A 91 11.04 -7.10 3.20
CA THR A 91 10.30 -6.49 2.07
C THR A 91 10.92 -6.90 0.73
N ILE A 92 10.24 -6.62 -0.38
CA ILE A 92 10.82 -6.77 -1.73
C ILE A 92 12.08 -5.89 -1.84
N GLY A 93 12.04 -4.67 -1.29
CA GLY A 93 13.20 -3.78 -1.22
C GLY A 93 14.36 -4.39 -0.44
N ASP A 94 14.09 -4.91 0.77
CA ASP A 94 15.10 -5.53 1.64
C ASP A 94 15.80 -6.71 0.90
N ARG A 95 15.01 -7.55 0.20
CA ARG A 95 15.55 -8.67 -0.59
C ARG A 95 16.41 -8.20 -1.75
N PHE A 96 16.01 -7.13 -2.43
CA PHE A 96 16.75 -6.57 -3.55
C PHE A 96 18.10 -6.00 -3.09
N GLU A 97 18.12 -5.18 -2.04
CA GLU A 97 19.34 -4.61 -1.47
C GLU A 97 20.34 -5.69 -1.02
N ARG A 98 19.85 -6.75 -0.37
CA ARG A 98 20.70 -7.89 -0.02
C ARG A 98 21.32 -8.53 -1.26
N SER A 99 20.52 -8.78 -2.31
CA SER A 99 21.03 -9.41 -3.54
C SER A 99 22.07 -8.56 -4.27
N LEU A 100 21.95 -7.22 -4.24
CA LEU A 100 22.96 -6.32 -4.77
C LEU A 100 24.27 -6.37 -3.97
N SER A 101 24.15 -6.45 -2.65
CA SER A 101 25.29 -6.57 -1.74
C SER A 101 26.05 -7.88 -1.94
N GLU A 102 25.32 -8.99 -2.08
CA GLU A 102 25.87 -10.32 -2.35
C GLU A 102 26.51 -10.43 -3.76
N ALA A 103 25.97 -9.71 -4.74
CA ALA A 103 26.51 -9.67 -6.10
C ALA A 103 27.77 -8.78 -6.24
N GLY A 104 28.24 -8.15 -5.17
CA GLY A 104 29.39 -7.23 -5.21
C GLY A 104 29.10 -5.93 -5.96
N VAL A 105 27.83 -5.62 -6.21
CA VAL A 105 27.37 -4.37 -6.85
C VAL A 105 27.05 -3.35 -5.76
N SER A 106 28.04 -3.04 -4.91
CA SER A 106 28.00 -1.86 -4.05
C SER A 106 29.05 -0.88 -4.55
N LYS A 107 28.62 0.33 -4.88
CA LYS A 107 29.50 1.46 -5.18
C LYS A 107 30.24 1.91 -3.93
#